data_AF-A0A8H7EKW0-F1
#
_entry.id   AF-A0A8H7EKW0-F1
#
_cell.length_a   1.000
_cell.length_b   1.000
_cell.length_c   1.000
_cell.angle_alpha   90.00
_cell.angle_beta   90.00
_cell.angle_gamma   90.00
#
_symmetry.space_group_name_H-M   'P 1'
#
loop_
_entity.id
_entity.type
_entity.pdbx_description
1 polymer ?
#
loop_
_entity_poly.entity_id
_entity_poly.type
_entity_poly.pdbx_seq_one_letter_code
_entity_poly.pdbx_strand_id
1 'polypeptide(L)'
;MAPSMPTASSPLASVLNEAMDASQEIDPEATEEDPDFHGELAKNQRRVIISKLLDPVRITFREQDELLRGQANTLPERFYRTFYETSATLSKYVSIDTHVKHRKRKTLVIQDGMAFQPVARFTVHDYLHREGIERHLVWNQKKDPSGYVSVFNELSHAKRRAGFHYDESQRIGQRVSIACINTTGLIPATVHAKCESKICILTKEPGSKELEKSKMIWRDVDIPVWIHRKAREQYGGTITPEQLEESGADMCISITEIRNCNLKEEGPFGSVRRDSICAKGHDYEWLFCGPISDSRTVDVWPWDGTRLYMYGSHRPIRSFENSGQPWVWEKTKKMWVPDWVRKPLASDEAQDNSNKRKNDQDQHDQDKHDKRKRKCCKTCGCTKKRPLLSISAIMSTQTLPQPLVHDTMA
;
A
#
# COMPACT_ATOMS: atom_id res chain seq x y z
N MET A 1 8.71 -32.48 58.10
CA MET A 1 10.09 -32.29 57.62
C MET A 1 10.11 -32.63 56.14
N ALA A 2 10.11 -31.60 55.30
CA ALA A 2 10.19 -31.69 53.84
C ALA A 2 11.36 -30.78 53.40
N PRO A 3 12.21 -31.20 52.44
CA PRO A 3 13.36 -30.40 52.05
C PRO A 3 12.97 -29.28 51.10
N SER A 4 13.47 -28.08 51.42
CA SER A 4 13.37 -26.85 50.64
C SER A 4 14.23 -26.93 49.38
N MET A 5 13.63 -26.68 48.22
CA MET A 5 14.33 -26.48 46.95
C MET A 5 14.65 -24.98 46.74
N PRO A 6 15.80 -24.64 46.14
CA PRO A 6 16.22 -23.26 45.95
C PRO A 6 15.53 -22.61 44.75
N THR A 7 15.07 -21.37 44.94
CA THR A 7 14.61 -20.47 43.88
C THR A 7 15.80 -19.91 43.12
N ALA A 8 16.03 -20.40 41.90
CA ALA A 8 16.95 -19.79 40.95
C ALA A 8 16.26 -18.59 40.28
N SER A 9 16.72 -17.39 40.63
CA SER A 9 16.43 -16.14 39.94
C SER A 9 17.04 -16.15 38.55
N SER A 10 16.21 -16.16 37.49
CA SER A 10 16.65 -16.01 36.11
C SER A 10 16.90 -14.53 35.79
N PRO A 11 18.09 -14.13 35.32
CA PRO A 11 18.44 -12.73 35.03
C PRO A 11 17.92 -12.23 33.67
N LEU A 12 16.94 -12.90 33.07
CA LEU A 12 16.42 -12.60 31.73
C LEU A 12 15.12 -11.78 31.71
N ALA A 13 14.61 -11.38 32.87
CA ALA A 13 13.40 -10.56 32.99
C ALA A 13 13.65 -9.05 33.13
N SER A 14 14.92 -8.60 33.19
CA SER A 14 15.26 -7.18 33.37
C SER A 14 15.65 -6.44 32.09
N VAL A 15 15.58 -7.07 30.91
CA VAL A 15 15.99 -6.44 29.62
C VAL A 15 14.79 -5.97 28.79
N LEU A 16 13.56 -6.18 29.24
CA LEU A 16 12.35 -5.86 28.46
C LEU A 16 11.51 -4.68 28.96
N ASN A 17 11.97 -3.92 29.97
CA ASN A 17 11.20 -2.79 30.53
C ASN A 17 11.91 -1.42 30.56
N GLU A 18 13.02 -1.23 29.84
CA GLU A 18 13.72 0.07 29.73
C GLU A 18 13.69 0.66 28.31
N ALA A 19 12.55 0.59 27.61
CA ALA A 19 12.35 1.25 26.32
C ALA A 19 11.14 2.21 26.30
N MET A 20 10.77 2.76 27.46
CA MET A 20 9.71 3.76 27.60
C MET A 20 10.14 4.91 28.52
N ASP A 21 11.30 5.52 28.29
CA ASP A 21 11.50 6.96 28.52
C ASP A 21 12.87 7.39 27.99
N ALA A 22 12.90 7.97 26.80
CA ALA A 22 14.07 8.67 26.30
C ALA A 22 13.62 9.75 25.31
N SER A 23 13.04 10.80 25.86
CA SER A 23 13.13 12.13 25.26
C SER A 23 14.57 12.62 25.41
N GLN A 24 15.51 11.98 24.71
CA GLN A 24 16.88 12.51 24.61
C GLN A 24 16.91 13.50 23.46
N GLU A 25 17.10 14.75 23.84
CA GLU A 25 17.49 15.85 22.97
C GLU A 25 18.64 15.39 22.08
N ILE A 26 18.46 15.59 20.77
CA ILE A 26 19.49 15.32 19.77
C ILE A 26 20.61 16.31 20.05
N ASP A 27 21.75 15.80 20.52
CA ASP A 27 23.01 16.52 20.52
C ASP A 27 23.41 16.81 19.05
N PRO A 28 23.44 18.08 18.59
CA PRO A 28 23.71 18.41 17.20
C PRO A 28 25.21 18.41 16.84
N GLU A 29 26.10 18.01 17.75
CA GLU A 29 27.52 18.31 17.63
C GLU A 29 28.40 17.06 17.56
N ALA A 30 28.49 16.46 16.37
CA ALA A 30 29.68 15.77 15.85
C ALA A 30 29.41 15.21 14.43
N THR A 31 29.15 16.08 13.46
CA THR A 31 29.35 15.74 12.04
C THR A 31 30.84 15.84 11.75
N GLU A 32 31.55 14.72 11.66
CA GLU A 32 32.82 14.71 10.94
C GLU A 32 32.52 15.08 9.49
N GLU A 33 32.96 16.28 9.11
CA GLU A 33 32.80 16.84 7.76
C GLU A 33 33.51 15.93 6.75
N ASP A 34 32.86 15.67 5.61
CA ASP A 34 33.51 14.99 4.49
C ASP A 34 34.78 15.79 4.13
N PRO A 35 35.98 15.18 4.16
CA PRO A 35 37.24 15.92 4.01
C PRO A 35 37.38 16.64 2.66
N ASP A 36 36.51 16.34 1.69
CA ASP A 36 36.45 17.04 0.41
C ASP A 36 35.50 18.27 0.42
N PHE A 37 34.74 18.52 1.50
CA PHE A 37 33.61 19.49 1.48
C PHE A 37 33.33 20.16 2.85
N HIS A 38 33.81 21.40 3.04
CA HIS A 38 33.58 22.23 4.24
C HIS A 38 32.76 23.52 3.95
N GLY A 39 32.03 24.05 4.95
CA GLY A 39 31.45 25.41 4.94
C GLY A 39 30.00 25.60 4.43
N GLU A 40 29.62 26.82 4.01
CA GLU A 40 28.25 27.19 3.54
C GLU A 40 27.73 26.35 2.37
N LEU A 41 28.64 25.70 1.62
CA LEU A 41 28.34 24.81 0.52
C LEU A 41 27.57 23.55 0.97
N ALA A 42 27.76 23.07 2.20
CA ALA A 42 27.05 21.90 2.72
C ALA A 42 25.53 22.13 2.85
N LYS A 43 25.09 23.38 3.10
CA LYS A 43 23.66 23.74 3.25
C LYS A 43 22.92 23.82 1.91
N ASN A 44 23.64 23.98 0.80
CA ASN A 44 23.07 24.13 -0.56
C ASN A 44 23.31 22.91 -1.46
N GLN A 45 23.68 21.76 -0.85
CA GLN A 45 23.94 20.53 -1.57
C GLN A 45 22.74 19.59 -1.53
N ARG A 46 22.38 19.05 -2.70
CA ARG A 46 21.46 17.94 -2.84
C ARG A 46 22.19 16.74 -3.41
N ARG A 47 22.19 15.64 -2.65
CA ARG A 47 22.65 14.33 -3.12
C ARG A 47 21.53 13.57 -3.84
N VAL A 48 21.83 13.06 -5.02
CA VAL A 48 20.98 12.16 -5.81
C VAL A 48 21.77 10.87 -6.04
N ILE A 49 21.17 9.74 -5.71
CA ILE A 49 21.78 8.42 -5.92
C ILE A 49 20.95 7.69 -6.96
N ILE A 50 21.62 7.03 -7.90
CA ILE A 50 21.02 6.18 -8.92
C ILE A 50 21.74 4.85 -8.86
N SER A 51 21.03 3.79 -8.48
CA SER A 51 21.60 2.44 -8.38
C SER A 51 20.96 1.49 -9.38
N LYS A 52 21.74 0.51 -9.83
CA LYS A 52 21.25 -0.63 -10.63
C LYS A 52 21.96 -1.91 -10.21
N LEU A 53 21.24 -3.03 -10.31
CA LEU A 53 21.84 -4.36 -10.20
C LEU A 53 22.46 -4.73 -11.55
N LEU A 54 23.66 -5.27 -11.52
CA LEU A 54 24.41 -5.74 -12.68
C LEU A 54 24.32 -7.26 -12.77
N ASP A 55 24.28 -7.76 -14.01
CA ASP A 55 24.38 -9.18 -14.27
C ASP A 55 25.80 -9.71 -13.98
N PRO A 56 25.92 -10.99 -13.55
CA PRO A 56 24.83 -11.94 -13.33
C PRO A 56 24.11 -11.71 -11.98
N VAL A 57 22.78 -11.59 -12.03
CA VAL A 57 21.91 -11.64 -10.84
C VAL A 57 21.52 -13.08 -10.55
N ARG A 58 21.72 -13.53 -9.32
CA ARG A 58 21.43 -14.91 -8.88
C ARG A 58 20.49 -14.90 -7.69
N ILE A 59 19.54 -15.83 -7.67
CA ILE A 59 18.57 -15.99 -6.58
C ILE A 59 18.74 -17.38 -5.98
N THR A 60 19.03 -17.48 -4.70
CA THR A 60 19.35 -18.73 -3.99
C THR A 60 18.29 -19.04 -2.93
N PHE A 61 18.18 -20.32 -2.53
CA PHE A 61 17.16 -20.81 -1.58
C PHE A 61 17.69 -21.74 -0.48
N ARG A 62 18.99 -22.01 -0.46
CA ARG A 62 19.62 -23.06 0.35
C ARG A 62 20.94 -22.64 1.02
N GLU A 63 21.33 -21.39 0.89
CA GLU A 63 22.46 -20.84 1.64
C GLU A 63 22.12 -20.72 3.12
N GLN A 64 23.16 -20.59 3.94
CA GLN A 64 23.05 -20.62 5.39
C GLN A 64 22.04 -19.57 5.91
N ASP A 65 22.05 -18.37 5.34
CA ASP A 65 21.15 -17.29 5.74
C ASP A 65 19.69 -17.58 5.41
N GLU A 66 19.39 -18.23 4.28
CA GLU A 66 18.02 -18.70 3.98
C GLU A 66 17.57 -19.75 4.99
N LEU A 67 18.44 -20.70 5.32
CA LEU A 67 18.13 -21.77 6.26
C LEU A 67 17.85 -21.21 7.66
N LEU A 68 18.68 -20.28 8.13
CA LEU A 68 18.50 -19.60 9.41
C LEU A 68 17.19 -18.81 9.45
N ARG A 69 16.86 -18.06 8.38
CA ARG A 69 15.59 -17.33 8.29
C ARG A 69 14.37 -18.25 8.25
N GLY A 70 14.48 -19.38 7.55
CA GLY A 70 13.44 -20.41 7.53
C GLY A 70 13.18 -21.02 8.91
N GLN A 71 14.24 -21.23 9.70
CA GLN A 71 14.15 -21.75 11.06
C GLN A 71 13.63 -20.71 12.07
N ALA A 72 13.98 -19.43 11.89
CA ALA A 72 13.54 -18.35 12.75
C ALA A 72 12.03 -18.04 12.64
N ASN A 73 11.34 -18.60 11.63
CA ASN A 73 9.90 -18.44 11.40
C ASN A 73 9.44 -16.97 11.42
N THR A 74 10.21 -16.09 10.79
CA THR A 74 9.95 -14.64 10.76
C THR A 74 8.85 -14.23 9.76
N LEU A 75 8.45 -15.13 8.86
CA LEU A 75 7.34 -14.92 7.94
C LEU A 75 6.01 -14.98 8.68
N PRO A 76 5.18 -13.92 8.64
CA PRO A 76 3.84 -13.95 9.20
C PRO A 76 2.97 -15.01 8.50
N GLU A 77 2.09 -15.70 9.23
CA GLU A 77 1.13 -16.66 8.64
C GLU A 77 0.22 -15.98 7.60
N ARG A 78 -0.08 -14.70 7.81
CA ARG A 78 -0.96 -13.91 6.95
C ARG A 78 -0.47 -12.49 6.86
N PHE A 79 -0.67 -11.91 5.69
CA PHE A 79 -0.54 -10.49 5.47
C PHE A 79 -1.89 -9.80 5.44
N TYR A 80 -1.92 -8.53 5.79
CA TYR A 80 -3.11 -7.70 5.78
C TYR A 80 -2.89 -6.45 4.94
N ARG A 81 -3.83 -6.12 4.07
CA ARG A 81 -3.70 -4.98 3.18
C ARG A 81 -4.90 -4.06 3.31
N THR A 82 -4.65 -2.82 3.71
CA THR A 82 -5.64 -1.75 3.63
C THR A 82 -5.71 -1.19 2.21
N PHE A 83 -6.91 -1.06 1.67
CA PHE A 83 -7.14 -0.46 0.36
C PHE A 83 -8.46 0.32 0.32
N TYR A 84 -8.60 1.20 -0.67
CA TYR A 84 -9.70 2.13 -0.82
C TYR A 84 -9.77 2.62 -2.27
N GLU A 85 -10.87 3.30 -2.64
CA GLU A 85 -11.22 3.68 -4.01
C GLU A 85 -10.15 4.45 -4.79
N THR A 86 -9.31 5.22 -4.09
CA THR A 86 -8.35 6.15 -4.69
C THR A 86 -6.90 5.74 -4.41
N SER A 87 -6.71 4.49 -4.00
CA SER A 87 -5.40 3.86 -3.89
C SER A 87 -4.68 3.87 -5.25
N ALA A 88 -3.36 3.95 -5.20
CA ALA A 88 -2.52 3.86 -6.40
C ALA A 88 -2.43 2.42 -6.94
N THR A 89 -2.78 1.41 -6.15
CA THR A 89 -2.83 0.01 -6.58
C THR A 89 -4.26 -0.33 -6.98
N LEU A 90 -4.43 -0.90 -8.17
CA LEU A 90 -5.73 -1.40 -8.61
C LEU A 90 -6.14 -2.61 -7.77
N SER A 91 -7.44 -2.79 -7.60
CA SER A 91 -8.03 -3.84 -6.78
C SER A 91 -9.32 -4.36 -7.41
N LYS A 92 -9.47 -5.69 -7.44
CA LYS A 92 -10.70 -6.37 -7.90
C LYS A 92 -11.90 -6.06 -7.01
N TYR A 93 -11.64 -5.72 -5.75
CA TYR A 93 -12.64 -5.44 -4.71
C TYR A 93 -13.11 -3.98 -4.68
N VAL A 94 -12.72 -3.19 -5.68
CA VAL A 94 -13.13 -1.80 -5.87
C VAL A 94 -13.83 -1.70 -7.23
N SER A 95 -15.00 -1.06 -7.27
CA SER A 95 -15.75 -0.87 -8.51
C SER A 95 -14.93 -0.10 -9.55
N ILE A 96 -15.05 -0.50 -10.82
CA ILE A 96 -14.41 0.16 -11.97
C ILE A 96 -14.76 1.65 -12.03
N ASP A 97 -15.99 2.01 -11.68
CA ASP A 97 -16.47 3.39 -11.70
C ASP A 97 -15.80 4.28 -10.66
N THR A 98 -15.20 3.69 -9.63
CA THR A 98 -14.60 4.41 -8.50
C THR A 98 -13.08 4.36 -8.49
N HIS A 99 -12.47 3.53 -9.34
CA HIS A 99 -11.02 3.50 -9.53
C HIS A 99 -10.50 4.86 -10.01
N VAL A 100 -9.40 5.30 -9.41
CA VAL A 100 -8.68 6.46 -9.93
C VAL A 100 -8.07 6.11 -11.27
N LYS A 101 -8.61 6.72 -12.33
CA LYS A 101 -8.03 6.62 -13.67
C LYS A 101 -6.58 7.11 -13.64
N HIS A 102 -5.65 6.25 -14.07
CA HIS A 102 -4.24 6.62 -14.10
C HIS A 102 -4.01 7.73 -15.14
N ARG A 103 -3.23 8.75 -14.79
CA ARG A 103 -2.99 9.93 -15.64
C ARG A 103 -2.43 9.57 -17.02
N LYS A 104 -1.46 8.64 -17.06
CA LYS A 104 -0.80 8.20 -18.30
C LYS A 104 -1.46 6.98 -18.96
N ARG A 105 -2.27 6.20 -18.22
CA ARG A 105 -2.86 4.92 -18.68
C ARG A 105 -4.33 4.86 -18.25
N LYS A 106 -5.18 5.70 -18.83
CA LYS A 106 -6.59 5.84 -18.43
C LYS A 106 -7.43 4.57 -18.59
N THR A 107 -6.96 3.64 -19.44
CA THR A 107 -7.57 2.33 -19.73
C THR A 107 -6.96 1.19 -18.93
N LEU A 108 -6.09 1.47 -17.94
CA LEU A 108 -5.52 0.41 -17.11
C LEU A 108 -6.63 -0.22 -16.27
N VAL A 109 -6.95 -1.47 -16.59
CA VAL A 109 -7.86 -2.34 -15.83
C VAL A 109 -7.01 -3.38 -15.12
N ILE A 110 -7.51 -3.86 -13.99
CA ILE A 110 -6.90 -5.00 -13.30
C ILE A 110 -6.93 -6.23 -14.21
N GLN A 111 -5.83 -6.98 -14.25
CA GLN A 111 -5.73 -8.23 -14.99
C GLN A 111 -6.61 -9.30 -14.36
N ASP A 112 -7.15 -10.18 -15.20
CA ASP A 112 -7.93 -11.33 -14.74
C ASP A 112 -7.09 -12.22 -13.83
N GLY A 113 -7.72 -12.74 -12.78
CA GLY A 113 -7.05 -13.57 -11.76
C GLY A 113 -6.19 -12.80 -10.74
N MET A 114 -6.09 -11.47 -10.83
CA MET A 114 -5.37 -10.64 -9.85
C MET A 114 -6.33 -10.00 -8.85
N ALA A 115 -5.97 -10.02 -7.57
CA ALA A 115 -6.67 -9.28 -6.52
C ALA A 115 -6.16 -7.84 -6.42
N PHE A 116 -4.83 -7.67 -6.51
CA PHE A 116 -4.17 -6.37 -6.45
C PHE A 116 -3.14 -6.24 -7.56
N GLN A 117 -3.10 -5.07 -8.20
CA GLN A 117 -2.14 -4.82 -9.27
C GLN A 117 -1.46 -3.45 -9.10
N PRO A 118 -0.12 -3.41 -8.97
CA PRO A 118 0.61 -2.15 -9.02
C PRO A 118 0.51 -1.55 -10.43
N VAL A 119 0.61 -0.22 -10.52
CA VAL A 119 0.52 0.48 -11.81
C VAL A 119 1.75 0.23 -12.67
N ALA A 120 2.91 0.08 -12.04
CA ALA A 120 4.14 -0.27 -12.72
C ALA A 120 4.36 -1.79 -12.69
N ARG A 121 4.97 -2.33 -13.74
CA ARG A 121 5.44 -3.72 -13.76
C ARG A 121 6.74 -3.78 -12.96
N PHE A 122 6.78 -4.66 -11.98
CA PHE A 122 8.00 -4.93 -11.24
C PHE A 122 8.95 -5.79 -12.08
N THR A 123 10.22 -5.44 -12.08
CA THR A 123 11.34 -6.29 -12.52
C THR A 123 12.43 -6.18 -11.44
N VAL A 124 13.24 -7.23 -11.30
CA VAL A 124 14.32 -7.24 -10.30
C VAL A 124 15.29 -6.09 -10.58
N HIS A 125 15.73 -5.91 -11.83
CA HIS A 125 16.69 -4.87 -12.20
C HIS A 125 16.15 -3.44 -12.00
N ASP A 126 14.87 -3.17 -12.29
CA ASP A 126 14.33 -1.80 -12.25
C ASP A 126 13.83 -1.35 -10.88
N TYR A 127 13.55 -2.28 -9.97
CA TYR A 127 12.92 -1.95 -8.68
C TYR A 127 13.65 -2.47 -7.46
N LEU A 128 14.41 -3.56 -7.55
CA LEU A 128 15.11 -4.17 -6.41
C LEU A 128 16.44 -3.46 -6.11
N HIS A 129 16.33 -2.16 -5.91
CA HIS A 129 17.41 -1.29 -5.46
C HIS A 129 16.86 -0.31 -4.43
N ARG A 130 17.74 0.30 -3.65
CA ARG A 130 17.39 1.14 -2.52
C ARG A 130 16.38 2.22 -2.88
N GLU A 131 16.65 3.00 -3.91
CA GLU A 131 15.82 4.13 -4.34
C GLU A 131 14.43 3.68 -4.80
N GLY A 132 14.34 2.50 -5.43
CA GLY A 132 13.09 1.90 -5.90
C GLY A 132 12.16 1.53 -4.75
N ILE A 133 12.72 0.96 -3.68
CA ILE A 133 12.04 0.62 -2.43
C ILE A 133 11.64 1.89 -1.68
N GLU A 134 12.57 2.82 -1.48
CA GLU A 134 12.32 4.07 -0.75
C GLU A 134 11.23 4.92 -1.40
N ARG A 135 11.26 5.06 -2.72
CA ARG A 135 10.21 5.75 -3.49
C ARG A 135 8.82 5.20 -3.18
N HIS A 136 8.69 3.89 -2.94
CA HIS A 136 7.41 3.29 -2.58
C HIS A 136 6.97 3.66 -1.16
N LEU A 137 7.91 3.71 -0.22
CA LEU A 137 7.65 4.03 1.18
C LEU A 137 7.32 5.52 1.37
N VAL A 138 7.83 6.41 0.51
CA VAL A 138 7.46 7.83 0.54
C VAL A 138 6.03 8.02 0.02
N TRP A 139 5.13 8.35 0.94
CA TRP A 139 3.73 8.60 0.61
C TRP A 139 3.56 9.81 -0.32
N ASN A 140 2.54 9.75 -1.19
CA ASN A 140 2.15 10.77 -2.17
C ASN A 140 3.07 10.97 -3.39
N GLN A 141 4.08 10.14 -3.62
CA GLN A 141 4.82 10.16 -4.89
C GLN A 141 4.02 9.46 -6.01
N LYS A 142 3.14 10.22 -6.67
CA LYS A 142 2.28 9.71 -7.77
C LYS A 142 2.89 9.84 -9.17
N LYS A 143 4.03 10.54 -9.31
CA LYS A 143 4.62 10.85 -10.62
C LYS A 143 5.17 9.58 -11.29
N ASP A 144 5.82 8.74 -10.48
CA ASP A 144 6.48 7.51 -10.91
C ASP A 144 5.83 6.34 -10.15
N PRO A 145 4.95 5.58 -10.82
CA PRO A 145 4.18 4.52 -10.18
C PRO A 145 5.10 3.45 -9.59
N SER A 146 4.68 2.85 -8.49
CA SER A 146 5.43 1.76 -7.87
C SER A 146 5.13 0.41 -8.53
N GLY A 147 6.14 -0.45 -8.60
CA GLY A 147 6.00 -1.88 -8.87
C GLY A 147 5.63 -2.70 -7.63
N TYR A 148 5.56 -2.07 -6.45
CA TYR A 148 5.29 -2.74 -5.18
C TYR A 148 3.84 -2.61 -4.72
N VAL A 149 3.41 -3.58 -3.92
CA VAL A 149 2.12 -3.59 -3.20
C VAL A 149 2.37 -3.77 -1.70
N SER A 150 2.19 -2.70 -0.93
CA SER A 150 2.29 -2.72 0.54
C SER A 150 1.31 -3.68 1.22
N VAL A 151 1.79 -4.47 2.16
CA VAL A 151 0.99 -5.28 3.07
C VAL A 151 1.59 -5.21 4.47
N PHE A 152 0.85 -5.64 5.49
CA PHE A 152 1.23 -5.55 6.89
C PHE A 152 1.26 -6.94 7.52
N ASN A 153 2.22 -7.17 8.42
CA ASN A 153 2.38 -8.43 9.14
C ASN A 153 1.26 -8.70 10.17
N GLU A 154 0.51 -7.68 10.59
CA GLU A 154 -0.57 -7.81 11.57
C GLU A 154 -1.84 -7.05 11.17
N LEU A 155 -2.97 -7.56 11.63
CA LEU A 155 -4.28 -6.92 11.43
C LEU A 155 -4.39 -5.57 12.16
N SER A 156 -3.76 -5.44 13.32
CA SER A 156 -3.68 -4.20 14.11
C SER A 156 -3.10 -3.05 13.26
N HIS A 157 -2.02 -3.33 12.52
CA HIS A 157 -1.32 -2.39 11.65
C HIS A 157 -2.20 -1.98 10.45
N ALA A 158 -2.88 -2.93 9.82
CA ALA A 158 -3.84 -2.64 8.78
C ALA A 158 -5.03 -1.79 9.28
N LYS A 159 -5.55 -2.05 10.48
CA LYS A 159 -6.62 -1.25 11.10
C LYS A 159 -6.17 0.18 11.39
N ARG A 160 -4.98 0.38 11.97
CA ARG A 160 -4.41 1.73 12.14
C ARG A 160 -4.33 2.47 10.81
N ARG A 161 -3.88 1.77 9.76
CA ARG A 161 -3.81 2.34 8.41
C ARG A 161 -5.18 2.66 7.81
N ALA A 162 -6.18 1.82 8.08
CA ALA A 162 -7.56 2.05 7.66
C ALA A 162 -8.15 3.30 8.34
N GLY A 163 -7.97 3.43 9.65
CA GLY A 163 -8.36 4.62 10.41
C GLY A 163 -7.70 5.89 9.87
N PHE A 164 -6.38 5.88 9.67
CA PHE A 164 -5.66 7.00 9.05
C PHE A 164 -6.26 7.43 7.70
N HIS A 165 -6.52 6.47 6.80
CA HIS A 165 -7.12 6.80 5.50
C HIS A 165 -8.55 7.31 5.60
N TYR A 166 -9.27 6.89 6.63
CA TYR A 166 -10.66 7.27 6.85
C TYR A 166 -10.79 8.67 7.48
N ASP A 167 -9.98 9.00 8.50
CA ASP A 167 -10.18 10.20 9.32
C ASP A 167 -9.09 11.27 9.17
N GLU A 168 -7.84 10.87 8.94
CA GLU A 168 -6.67 11.76 9.07
C GLU A 168 -6.04 12.15 7.72
N SER A 169 -6.25 11.34 6.70
CA SER A 169 -5.68 11.56 5.37
C SER A 169 -6.23 12.84 4.73
N GLN A 170 -5.35 13.62 4.08
CA GLN A 170 -5.76 14.77 3.25
C GLN A 170 -6.78 14.39 2.16
N ARG A 171 -6.80 13.11 1.77
CA ARG A 171 -7.80 12.51 0.89
C ARG A 171 -8.48 11.38 1.65
N ILE A 172 -9.63 11.67 2.22
CA ILE A 172 -10.45 10.71 2.95
C ILE A 172 -10.86 9.57 2.00
N GLY A 173 -10.46 8.35 2.34
CA GLY A 173 -11.00 7.14 1.73
C GLY A 173 -12.38 6.89 2.32
N GLN A 174 -13.43 6.94 1.50
CA GLN A 174 -14.79 6.72 1.97
C GLN A 174 -15.14 5.23 1.97
N ARG A 175 -14.46 4.43 1.14
CA ARG A 175 -14.76 3.01 0.90
C ARG A 175 -13.54 2.17 1.25
N VAL A 176 -13.17 2.22 2.53
CA VAL A 176 -11.98 1.53 3.04
C VAL A 176 -12.31 0.07 3.35
N SER A 177 -11.39 -0.82 2.99
CA SER A 177 -11.47 -2.25 3.26
C SER A 177 -10.09 -2.80 3.63
N ILE A 178 -10.08 -3.95 4.29
CA ILE A 178 -8.85 -4.69 4.60
C ILE A 178 -8.96 -6.08 3.98
N ALA A 179 -7.98 -6.47 3.18
CA ALA A 179 -7.83 -7.83 2.68
C ALA A 179 -6.87 -8.64 3.56
N CYS A 180 -7.17 -9.92 3.70
CA CYS A 180 -6.33 -10.94 4.31
C CYS A 180 -5.70 -11.78 3.21
N ILE A 181 -4.37 -11.86 3.19
CA ILE A 181 -3.58 -12.48 2.13
C ILE A 181 -2.76 -13.62 2.73
N ASN A 182 -2.81 -14.80 2.12
CA ASN A 182 -2.09 -15.98 2.56
C ASN A 182 -0.61 -15.92 2.16
N THR A 183 0.28 -16.27 3.09
CA THR A 183 1.73 -16.37 2.86
C THR A 183 2.19 -17.79 2.56
N THR A 184 1.28 -18.77 2.58
CA THR A 184 1.57 -20.18 2.30
C THR A 184 2.43 -20.34 1.04
N GLY A 185 3.45 -21.19 1.18
CA GLY A 185 4.36 -21.52 0.09
C GLY A 185 5.48 -20.51 -0.10
N LEU A 186 5.46 -19.33 0.52
CA LEU A 186 6.63 -18.44 0.54
C LEU A 186 7.75 -19.08 1.37
N ILE A 187 8.96 -19.10 0.80
CA ILE A 187 10.18 -19.59 1.44
C ILE A 187 11.26 -18.52 1.33
N PRO A 188 12.22 -18.46 2.28
CA PRO A 188 13.30 -17.49 2.23
C PRO A 188 14.19 -17.75 1.02
N ALA A 189 14.64 -16.67 0.39
CA ALA A 189 15.56 -16.65 -0.74
C ALA A 189 16.45 -15.40 -0.66
N THR A 190 17.61 -15.42 -1.30
CA THR A 190 18.51 -14.24 -1.35
C THR A 190 18.81 -13.88 -2.79
N VAL A 191 18.71 -12.60 -3.11
CA VAL A 191 19.15 -12.06 -4.42
C VAL A 191 20.56 -11.54 -4.27
N HIS A 192 21.49 -12.19 -4.96
CA HIS A 192 22.90 -11.82 -5.04
C HIS A 192 23.15 -11.09 -6.35
N ALA A 193 23.77 -9.91 -6.27
CA ALA A 193 24.14 -9.15 -7.44
C ALA A 193 25.31 -8.21 -7.14
N LYS A 194 26.00 -7.77 -8.19
CA LYS A 194 26.86 -6.59 -8.09
C LYS A 194 25.99 -5.35 -8.31
N CYS A 195 26.00 -4.40 -7.38
CA CYS A 195 25.29 -3.14 -7.48
C CYS A 195 26.26 -2.03 -7.93
N GLU A 196 25.88 -1.31 -8.99
CA GLU A 196 26.52 -0.06 -9.40
C GLU A 196 25.67 1.11 -8.93
N SER A 197 26.25 2.05 -8.19
CA SER A 197 25.59 3.28 -7.79
C SER A 197 26.35 4.51 -8.28
N LYS A 198 25.65 5.42 -8.96
CA LYS A 198 26.13 6.77 -9.27
C LYS A 198 25.62 7.72 -8.19
N ILE A 199 26.55 8.36 -7.48
CA ILE A 199 26.28 9.40 -6.51
C ILE A 199 26.53 10.74 -7.19
N CYS A 200 25.48 11.54 -7.39
CA CYS A 200 25.55 12.91 -7.87
C CYS A 200 25.35 13.88 -6.70
N ILE A 201 26.29 14.81 -6.51
CA ILE A 201 26.18 15.93 -5.57
C ILE A 201 25.91 17.17 -6.43
N LEU A 202 24.72 17.74 -6.24
CA LEU A 202 24.28 18.97 -6.87
C LEU A 202 24.46 20.12 -5.89
N THR A 203 25.33 21.06 -6.19
CA THR A 203 25.61 22.24 -5.35
C THR A 203 25.01 23.47 -5.99
N LYS A 204 24.10 24.14 -5.28
CA LYS A 204 23.51 25.39 -5.73
C LYS A 204 24.18 26.58 -5.06
N GLU A 205 25.15 27.17 -5.72
CA GLU A 205 25.75 28.42 -5.27
C GLU A 205 24.81 29.62 -5.57
N PRO A 206 24.73 30.62 -4.67
CA PRO A 206 23.94 31.82 -4.92
C PRO A 206 24.40 32.55 -6.18
N GLY A 207 23.50 32.72 -7.15
CA GLY A 207 23.77 33.50 -8.38
C GLY A 207 24.54 32.75 -9.49
N SER A 208 24.88 31.47 -9.31
CA SER A 208 25.55 30.67 -10.34
C SER A 208 24.70 29.46 -10.80
N LYS A 209 25.18 28.77 -11.84
CA LYS A 209 24.58 27.52 -12.32
C LYS A 209 24.89 26.39 -11.33
N GLU A 210 23.94 25.48 -11.15
CA GLU A 210 24.11 24.29 -10.30
C GLU A 210 25.33 23.48 -10.76
N LEU A 211 26.27 23.24 -9.83
CA LEU A 211 27.46 22.44 -10.07
C LEU A 211 27.14 20.98 -9.77
N GLU A 212 27.42 20.08 -10.71
CA GLU A 212 27.27 18.63 -10.53
C GLU A 212 28.65 17.97 -10.38
N LYS A 213 28.89 17.33 -9.23
CA LYS A 213 29.98 16.36 -9.07
C LYS A 213 29.38 14.97 -9.02
N SER A 214 30.00 13.99 -9.67
CA SER A 214 29.51 12.61 -9.61
C SER A 214 30.63 11.59 -9.36
N LYS A 215 30.29 10.53 -8.64
CA LYS A 215 31.18 9.42 -8.30
C LYS A 215 30.46 8.10 -8.52
N MET A 216 31.17 7.12 -9.06
CA MET A 216 30.68 5.75 -9.23
C MET A 216 31.21 4.88 -8.09
N ILE A 217 30.35 4.02 -7.56
CA ILE A 217 30.72 2.98 -6.59
C ILE A 217 30.16 1.63 -7.05
N TRP A 218 30.89 0.57 -6.73
CA TRP A 218 30.49 -0.81 -7.00
C TRP A 218 30.62 -1.62 -5.72
N ARG A 219 29.66 -2.49 -5.48
CA ARG A 219 29.63 -3.36 -4.30
C ARG A 219 28.78 -4.59 -4.57
N ASP A 220 29.07 -5.68 -3.88
CA ASP A 220 28.17 -6.83 -3.87
C ASP A 220 27.01 -6.55 -2.91
N VAL A 221 25.82 -7.01 -3.27
CA VAL A 221 24.60 -6.88 -2.46
C VAL A 221 23.90 -8.22 -2.35
N ASP A 222 23.40 -8.48 -1.15
CA ASP A 222 22.66 -9.67 -0.75
C ASP A 222 21.32 -9.21 -0.20
N ILE A 223 20.27 -9.36 -1.00
CA ILE A 223 18.96 -8.80 -0.71
C ILE A 223 18.06 -9.94 -0.21
N PRO A 224 17.64 -9.93 1.07
CA PRO A 224 16.77 -10.96 1.62
C PRO A 224 15.36 -10.81 1.07
N VAL A 225 14.84 -11.88 0.47
CA VAL A 225 13.50 -11.93 -0.13
C VAL A 225 12.79 -13.21 0.27
N TRP A 226 11.50 -13.28 -0.04
CA TRP A 226 10.66 -14.47 0.17
C TRP A 226 9.93 -14.76 -1.13
N ILE A 227 10.15 -15.97 -1.67
CA ILE A 227 9.65 -16.36 -2.98
C ILE A 227 8.79 -17.61 -2.83
N HIS A 228 7.71 -17.71 -3.60
CA HIS A 228 6.89 -18.91 -3.59
C HIS A 228 7.69 -20.13 -4.05
N ARG A 229 7.66 -21.21 -3.26
CA ARG A 229 8.44 -22.44 -3.43
C ARG A 229 8.35 -23.07 -4.81
N LYS A 230 7.28 -22.80 -5.56
CA LYS A 230 7.10 -23.26 -6.94
C LYS A 230 8.26 -22.86 -7.85
N ALA A 231 8.86 -21.67 -7.67
CA ALA A 231 10.00 -21.25 -8.48
C ALA A 231 11.20 -22.20 -8.27
N ARG A 232 11.46 -22.56 -7.01
CA ARG A 232 12.50 -23.52 -6.63
C ARG A 232 12.17 -24.94 -7.11
N GLU A 233 10.91 -25.35 -7.02
CA GLU A 233 10.46 -26.66 -7.50
C GLU A 233 10.60 -26.79 -9.03
N GLN A 234 10.41 -25.70 -9.76
CA GLN A 234 10.48 -25.66 -11.22
C GLN A 234 11.92 -25.54 -11.76
N TYR A 235 12.74 -24.68 -11.17
CA TYR A 235 14.05 -24.31 -11.72
C TYR A 235 15.26 -24.72 -10.85
N GLY A 236 15.04 -25.24 -9.63
CA GLY A 236 16.08 -25.75 -8.75
C GLY A 236 16.51 -24.79 -7.63
N GLY A 237 17.70 -25.02 -7.06
CA GLY A 237 18.18 -24.33 -5.85
C GLY A 237 18.76 -22.93 -6.08
N THR A 238 19.06 -22.58 -7.34
CA THR A 238 19.54 -21.27 -7.76
C THR A 238 18.88 -20.92 -9.08
N ILE A 239 18.31 -19.72 -9.18
CA ILE A 239 17.55 -19.26 -10.36
C ILE A 239 17.96 -17.85 -10.78
N THR A 240 17.63 -17.45 -12.01
CA THR A 240 17.78 -16.07 -12.50
C THR A 240 16.49 -15.25 -12.32
N PRO A 241 16.53 -13.91 -12.43
CA PRO A 241 15.33 -13.08 -12.46
C PRO A 241 14.31 -13.47 -13.55
N GLU A 242 14.79 -13.90 -14.72
CA GLU A 242 13.95 -14.32 -15.85
C GLU A 242 13.22 -15.62 -15.51
N GLN A 243 13.92 -16.60 -14.93
CA GLN A 243 13.30 -17.84 -14.45
C GLN A 243 12.28 -17.60 -13.33
N LEU A 244 12.54 -16.62 -12.44
CA LEU A 244 11.56 -16.19 -11.45
C LEU A 244 10.30 -15.63 -12.12
N GLU A 245 10.45 -14.76 -13.12
CA GLU A 245 9.32 -14.19 -13.87
C GLU A 245 8.53 -15.26 -14.63
N GLU A 246 9.21 -16.17 -15.32
CA GLU A 246 8.60 -17.29 -16.05
C GLU A 246 7.83 -18.25 -15.11
N SER A 247 8.32 -18.48 -13.88
CA SER A 247 7.61 -19.30 -12.89
C SER A 247 6.28 -18.68 -12.43
N GLY A 248 6.10 -17.37 -12.65
CA GLY A 248 5.01 -16.57 -12.12
C GLY A 248 4.91 -16.62 -10.59
N ALA A 249 6.02 -16.88 -9.90
CA ALA A 249 6.06 -16.94 -8.44
C ALA A 249 5.99 -15.55 -7.83
N ASP A 250 5.20 -15.44 -6.77
CA ASP A 250 5.19 -14.23 -5.97
C ASP A 250 6.53 -14.09 -5.25
N MET A 251 7.00 -12.86 -5.19
CA MET A 251 8.17 -12.44 -4.43
C MET A 251 7.72 -11.33 -3.49
N CYS A 252 8.20 -11.36 -2.25
CA CYS A 252 7.99 -10.29 -1.30
C CYS A 252 9.23 -9.99 -0.48
N ILE A 253 9.29 -8.79 0.06
CA ILE A 253 10.39 -8.31 0.89
C ILE A 253 9.87 -7.74 2.21
N SER A 254 10.56 -8.04 3.31
CA SER A 254 10.31 -7.44 4.61
C SER A 254 11.11 -6.15 4.73
N ILE A 255 10.45 -5.04 5.09
CA ILE A 255 11.18 -3.79 5.31
C ILE A 255 12.21 -3.94 6.44
N THR A 256 11.90 -4.72 7.48
CA THR A 256 12.84 -5.01 8.57
C THR A 256 14.07 -5.79 8.11
N GLU A 257 13.90 -6.79 7.23
CA GLU A 257 15.06 -7.52 6.69
C GLU A 257 15.90 -6.64 5.76
N ILE A 258 15.26 -5.83 4.92
CA ILE A 258 15.95 -4.88 4.04
C ILE A 258 16.77 -3.87 4.85
N ARG A 259 16.26 -3.42 6.01
CA ARG A 259 17.01 -2.54 6.92
C ARG A 259 18.26 -3.19 7.51
N ASN A 260 18.31 -4.52 7.54
CA ASN A 260 19.43 -5.26 8.12
C ASN A 260 20.40 -5.82 7.06
N CYS A 261 20.08 -5.73 5.78
CA CYS A 261 20.96 -6.19 4.71
C CYS A 261 21.95 -5.11 4.25
N ASN A 262 22.95 -5.52 3.46
CA ASN A 262 23.98 -4.64 2.93
C ASN A 262 23.45 -3.69 1.84
N LEU A 263 22.21 -3.79 1.35
CA LEU A 263 21.62 -2.87 0.35
C LEU A 263 21.66 -1.40 0.79
N LYS A 264 21.69 -1.11 2.09
CA LYS A 264 21.76 0.27 2.62
C LYS A 264 23.17 0.88 2.61
N GLU A 265 24.21 0.06 2.55
CA GLU A 265 25.59 0.51 2.74
C GLU A 265 26.06 1.39 1.57
N GLU A 266 26.43 2.63 1.85
CA GLU A 266 26.91 3.60 0.86
C GLU A 266 28.44 3.61 0.77
N GLY A 267 29.06 2.44 0.60
CA GLY A 267 30.52 2.36 0.41
C GLY A 267 31.38 2.93 1.58
N PRO A 268 32.70 3.10 1.36
CA PRO A 268 33.66 3.36 2.43
C PRO A 268 33.65 4.78 3.01
N PHE A 269 32.84 5.70 2.48
CA PHE A 269 32.73 7.08 2.97
C PHE A 269 31.44 7.21 3.77
N GLY A 270 31.45 6.57 4.94
CA GLY A 270 30.40 6.70 5.93
C GLY A 270 30.48 8.05 6.62
N SER A 271 29.54 8.94 6.36
CA SER A 271 29.27 10.07 7.28
C SER A 271 27.85 10.61 7.20
N VAL A 272 27.06 10.26 6.17
CA VAL A 272 25.64 10.59 6.15
C VAL A 272 24.83 9.30 6.09
N ARG A 273 24.48 8.77 7.26
CA ARG A 273 23.35 7.84 7.41
C ARG A 273 22.07 8.57 6.98
N ARG A 274 21.82 8.68 5.68
CA ARG A 274 20.43 8.78 5.23
C ARG A 274 19.85 7.40 5.40
N ASP A 275 19.26 7.22 6.57
CA ASP A 275 18.48 6.05 6.95
C ASP A 275 17.17 6.07 6.14
N SER A 276 17.24 6.07 4.81
CA SER A 276 16.08 6.34 3.95
C SER A 276 15.28 5.09 3.62
N ILE A 277 15.85 3.88 3.73
CA ILE A 277 15.04 2.66 3.94
C ILE A 277 14.48 2.61 5.39
N CYS A 278 14.80 3.61 6.22
CA CYS A 278 14.45 3.72 7.63
C CYS A 278 13.58 4.95 7.93
N ALA A 279 12.64 5.30 7.04
CA ALA A 279 11.51 6.11 7.48
C ALA A 279 10.90 5.41 8.72
N LYS A 280 10.91 6.07 9.88
CA LYS A 280 10.38 5.49 11.12
C LYS A 280 8.91 5.10 10.89
N GLY A 281 8.50 3.95 11.42
CA GLY A 281 7.10 3.51 11.36
C GLY A 281 6.73 2.61 10.18
N HIS A 282 7.70 1.93 9.55
CA HIS A 282 7.45 0.92 8.50
C HIS A 282 7.96 -0.48 8.86
N ASP A 283 8.38 -0.73 10.11
CA ASP A 283 8.92 -2.02 10.59
C ASP A 283 7.94 -3.21 10.48
N TYR A 284 6.66 -2.90 10.32
CA TYR A 284 5.58 -3.86 10.15
C TYR A 284 5.16 -4.05 8.69
N GLU A 285 5.75 -3.31 7.77
CA GLU A 285 5.40 -3.31 6.35
C GLU A 285 6.22 -4.35 5.58
N TRP A 286 5.53 -5.02 4.66
CA TRP A 286 6.07 -5.97 3.70
C TRP A 286 5.63 -5.53 2.33
N LEU A 287 6.46 -5.76 1.31
CA LEU A 287 6.17 -5.35 -0.06
C LEU A 287 6.09 -6.59 -0.94
N PHE A 288 4.93 -6.82 -1.56
CA PHE A 288 4.88 -7.72 -2.71
C PHE A 288 5.54 -7.04 -3.92
N CYS A 289 6.43 -7.76 -4.57
CA CYS A 289 7.16 -7.36 -5.77
C CYS A 289 6.32 -7.70 -7.00
N GLY A 290 5.32 -6.86 -7.30
CA GLY A 290 4.39 -7.07 -8.43
C GLY A 290 2.93 -7.29 -8.00
N PRO A 291 2.09 -7.82 -8.90
CA PRO A 291 0.68 -8.09 -8.61
C PRO A 291 0.50 -9.23 -7.60
N ILE A 292 -0.65 -9.26 -6.93
CA ILE A 292 -1.05 -10.32 -6.00
C ILE A 292 -2.23 -11.07 -6.62
N SER A 293 -2.08 -12.38 -6.80
CA SER A 293 -3.16 -13.24 -7.31
C SER A 293 -4.37 -13.26 -6.37
N ASP A 294 -5.57 -13.33 -6.95
CA ASP A 294 -6.83 -13.49 -6.22
C ASP A 294 -6.84 -14.79 -5.40
N SER A 295 -6.16 -15.84 -5.89
CA SER A 295 -5.99 -17.11 -5.19
C SER A 295 -5.30 -17.00 -3.82
N ARG A 296 -4.54 -15.92 -3.58
CA ARG A 296 -3.92 -15.64 -2.28
C ARG A 296 -4.82 -14.89 -1.32
N THR A 297 -5.88 -14.24 -1.81
CA THR A 297 -6.75 -13.44 -0.96
C THR A 297 -7.75 -14.35 -0.27
N VAL A 298 -7.56 -14.55 1.03
CA VAL A 298 -8.40 -15.40 1.88
C VAL A 298 -9.75 -14.73 2.13
N ASP A 299 -9.70 -13.45 2.54
CA ASP A 299 -10.90 -12.71 2.83
C ASP A 299 -10.73 -11.20 2.68
N VAL A 300 -11.85 -10.47 2.65
CA VAL A 300 -11.89 -9.01 2.55
C VAL A 300 -13.02 -8.49 3.43
N TRP A 301 -12.68 -7.53 4.30
CA TRP A 301 -13.60 -6.98 5.28
C TRP A 301 -13.76 -5.47 5.12
N PRO A 302 -14.99 -4.95 5.22
CA PRO A 302 -15.24 -3.52 5.17
C PRO A 302 -14.83 -2.84 6.49
N TRP A 303 -14.30 -1.63 6.37
CA TRP A 303 -14.05 -0.70 7.47
C TRP A 303 -15.00 0.49 7.36
N ASP A 304 -15.82 0.73 8.38
CA ASP A 304 -16.81 1.83 8.40
C ASP A 304 -16.32 3.11 9.10
N GLY A 305 -15.03 3.18 9.44
CA GLY A 305 -14.43 4.25 10.23
C GLY A 305 -14.25 3.91 11.70
N THR A 306 -15.12 3.05 12.25
CA THR A 306 -15.09 2.70 13.67
C THR A 306 -14.69 1.24 13.87
N ARG A 307 -15.19 0.34 13.03
CA ARG A 307 -15.06 -1.11 13.19
C ARG A 307 -14.77 -1.81 11.87
N LEU A 308 -13.99 -2.89 11.99
CA LEU A 308 -13.81 -3.90 10.95
C LEU A 308 -14.83 -5.03 11.11
N TYR A 309 -15.57 -5.35 10.06
CA TYR A 309 -16.62 -6.38 10.11
C TYR A 309 -16.14 -7.74 9.58
N MET A 310 -15.31 -8.42 10.38
CA MET A 310 -14.74 -9.72 10.01
C MET A 310 -15.80 -10.84 9.93
N TYR A 311 -16.76 -10.83 10.85
CA TYR A 311 -17.83 -11.83 10.95
C TYR A 311 -19.14 -11.36 10.31
N GLY A 312 -19.08 -10.29 9.51
CA GLY A 312 -20.24 -9.62 8.96
C GLY A 312 -21.07 -8.86 10.02
N SER A 313 -22.28 -8.48 9.61
CA SER A 313 -23.28 -7.78 10.43
C SER A 313 -24.67 -8.24 10.01
N HIS A 314 -25.62 -8.22 10.96
CA HIS A 314 -27.05 -8.40 10.71
C HIS A 314 -27.68 -7.19 10.02
N ARG A 315 -27.10 -5.99 10.22
CA ARG A 315 -27.52 -4.76 9.56
C ARG A 315 -26.64 -4.48 8.34
N PRO A 316 -27.16 -3.79 7.30
CA PRO A 316 -26.33 -3.31 6.21
C PRO A 316 -25.17 -2.46 6.75
N ILE A 317 -23.95 -2.84 6.38
CA ILE A 317 -22.74 -2.06 6.71
C ILE A 317 -22.67 -0.91 5.72
N ARG A 318 -22.60 0.31 6.24
CA ARG A 318 -22.59 1.55 5.46
C ARG A 318 -21.23 2.24 5.55
N SER A 319 -20.82 2.91 4.48
CA SER A 319 -19.68 3.82 4.52
C SER A 319 -20.05 5.13 5.23
N PHE A 320 -19.06 6.01 5.40
CA PHE A 320 -19.20 7.32 6.03
C PHE A 320 -20.46 8.08 5.62
N GLU A 321 -21.24 8.55 6.61
CA GLU A 321 -22.54 9.23 6.39
C GLU A 321 -22.42 10.52 5.57
N ASN A 322 -21.28 11.23 5.65
CA ASN A 322 -21.06 12.49 4.91
C ASN A 322 -20.48 12.30 3.50
N SER A 323 -20.42 11.07 2.96
CA SER A 323 -19.94 10.82 1.60
C SER A 323 -20.86 11.34 0.49
N GLY A 324 -22.05 11.85 0.84
CA GLY A 324 -23.04 12.40 -0.09
C GLY A 324 -23.83 11.34 -0.87
N GLN A 325 -23.42 10.07 -0.83
CA GLN A 325 -24.16 8.92 -1.35
C GLN A 325 -24.02 7.74 -0.38
N PRO A 326 -25.11 7.05 0.00
CA PRO A 326 -25.00 5.87 0.84
C PRO A 326 -24.31 4.75 0.06
N TRP A 327 -23.11 4.33 0.49
CA TRP A 327 -22.52 3.07 0.04
C TRP A 327 -22.79 1.99 1.05
N VAL A 328 -23.02 0.78 0.55
CA VAL A 328 -23.29 -0.41 1.33
C VAL A 328 -22.32 -1.51 0.94
N TRP A 329 -21.91 -2.30 1.92
CA TRP A 329 -21.05 -3.46 1.66
C TRP A 329 -21.86 -4.60 1.04
N GLU A 330 -21.48 -5.00 -0.18
CA GLU A 330 -22.00 -6.19 -0.85
C GLU A 330 -21.15 -7.42 -0.49
N LYS A 331 -21.68 -8.25 0.42
CA LYS A 331 -20.95 -9.40 0.98
C LYS A 331 -20.44 -10.37 -0.09
N THR A 332 -21.25 -10.69 -1.10
CA THR A 332 -20.90 -11.66 -2.15
C THR A 332 -19.75 -11.18 -3.03
N LYS A 333 -19.79 -9.91 -3.46
CA LYS A 333 -18.74 -9.33 -4.29
C LYS A 333 -17.55 -8.79 -3.49
N LYS A 334 -17.64 -8.81 -2.15
CA LYS A 334 -16.66 -8.24 -1.23
C LYS A 334 -16.24 -6.82 -1.63
N MET A 335 -17.23 -5.97 -1.91
CA MET A 335 -17.00 -4.59 -2.37
C MET A 335 -18.03 -3.62 -1.82
N TRP A 336 -17.65 -2.36 -1.81
CA TRP A 336 -18.57 -1.26 -1.59
C TRP A 336 -19.35 -0.97 -2.87
N VAL A 337 -20.68 -1.00 -2.79
CA VAL A 337 -21.58 -0.63 -3.89
C VAL A 337 -22.52 0.51 -3.46
N PRO A 338 -23.00 1.33 -4.41
CA PRO A 338 -24.03 2.32 -4.08
C PRO A 338 -25.31 1.63 -3.59
N ASP A 339 -25.98 2.19 -2.58
CA ASP A 339 -27.21 1.61 -1.99
C ASP A 339 -28.34 1.44 -3.02
N TRP A 340 -28.38 2.30 -4.05
CA TRP A 340 -29.37 2.19 -5.12
C TRP A 340 -29.16 0.98 -6.03
N VAL A 341 -27.93 0.45 -6.15
CA VAL A 341 -27.62 -0.79 -6.89
C VAL A 341 -28.21 -2.00 -6.16
N ARG A 342 -28.43 -1.88 -4.84
CA ARG A 342 -29.06 -2.93 -4.03
C ARG A 342 -30.57 -2.99 -4.13
N LYS A 343 -31.24 -2.03 -4.78
CA LYS A 343 -32.68 -2.15 -5.04
C LYS A 343 -32.89 -3.38 -5.93
N PRO A 344 -33.41 -4.50 -5.42
CA PRO A 344 -33.91 -5.53 -6.31
C PRO A 344 -35.19 -4.95 -6.92
N LEU A 345 -35.43 -5.30 -8.18
CA LEU A 345 -36.63 -5.94 -8.77
C LEU A 345 -37.82 -6.32 -7.84
N ALA A 346 -38.03 -5.68 -6.70
CA ALA A 346 -39.17 -5.80 -5.80
C ALA A 346 -40.33 -4.89 -6.25
N SER A 347 -40.20 -4.22 -7.40
CA SER A 347 -41.33 -3.57 -8.09
C SER A 347 -42.21 -4.57 -8.83
N ASP A 348 -41.70 -5.75 -9.17
CA ASP A 348 -42.46 -6.72 -9.98
C ASP A 348 -43.34 -7.62 -9.10
N GLU A 349 -42.93 -7.93 -7.86
CA GLU A 349 -43.77 -8.64 -6.88
C GLU A 349 -44.72 -7.72 -6.08
N ALA A 350 -44.49 -6.41 -6.09
CA ALA A 350 -45.37 -5.44 -5.41
C ALA A 350 -46.53 -4.95 -6.29
N GLN A 351 -46.48 -5.16 -7.63
CA GLN A 351 -47.58 -4.84 -8.52
C GLN A 351 -48.71 -5.88 -8.52
N ASP A 352 -48.44 -7.15 -8.20
CA ASP A 352 -49.50 -8.17 -8.12
C ASP A 352 -50.33 -8.11 -6.83
N ASN A 353 -49.80 -7.51 -5.76
CA ASN A 353 -50.51 -7.37 -4.48
C ASN A 353 -51.21 -6.00 -4.30
N SER A 354 -51.00 -5.03 -5.18
CA SER A 354 -51.65 -3.71 -5.09
C SER A 354 -52.96 -3.59 -5.87
N ASN A 355 -53.28 -4.56 -6.74
CA ASN A 355 -54.55 -4.59 -7.49
C ASN A 355 -55.73 -5.23 -6.75
N LYS A 356 -55.57 -5.65 -5.49
CA LYS A 356 -56.64 -6.30 -4.69
C LYS A 356 -57.20 -5.47 -3.53
N ARG A 357 -56.84 -4.19 -3.40
CA ARG A 357 -57.41 -3.30 -2.37
C ARG A 357 -57.79 -1.91 -2.90
N LYS A 358 -58.44 -1.88 -4.06
CA LYS A 358 -59.34 -0.78 -4.44
C LYS A 358 -60.77 -1.30 -4.36
N ASN A 359 -61.34 -1.21 -3.16
CA ASN A 359 -62.71 -0.73 -2.99
C ASN A 359 -62.96 -0.47 -1.50
N ASP A 360 -63.66 0.63 -1.27
CA ASP A 360 -64.28 1.04 -0.01
C ASP A 360 -63.35 1.72 1.01
N GLN A 361 -63.12 3.02 0.84
CA GLN A 361 -63.92 4.02 1.56
C GLN A 361 -63.44 5.44 1.23
N ASP A 362 -64.36 6.17 0.61
CA ASP A 362 -64.34 7.61 0.49
C ASP A 362 -64.58 8.30 1.85
N GLN A 363 -64.02 9.52 1.92
CA GLN A 363 -64.57 10.74 2.53
C GLN A 363 -64.15 11.21 3.94
N HIS A 364 -63.74 12.50 3.93
CA HIS A 364 -63.64 13.50 5.01
C HIS A 364 -62.49 13.32 6.03
N ASP A 365 -61.64 14.31 6.37
CA ASP A 365 -61.83 15.75 6.49
C ASP A 365 -60.53 16.58 6.37
N GLN A 366 -60.75 17.89 6.22
CA GLN A 366 -59.88 19.01 5.93
C GLN A 366 -58.78 19.37 6.97
N ASP A 367 -57.78 20.10 6.47
CA ASP A 367 -57.03 21.21 7.08
C ASP A 367 -56.25 21.02 8.42
N LYS A 368 -54.92 21.22 8.37
CA LYS A 368 -54.21 22.39 8.98
C LYS A 368 -52.68 22.26 9.04
N HIS A 369 -52.03 23.36 8.64
CA HIS A 369 -50.82 24.00 9.19
C HIS A 369 -49.45 23.29 9.21
N ASP A 370 -48.67 23.63 8.18
CA ASP A 370 -47.45 24.45 8.21
C ASP A 370 -46.76 24.81 9.56
N LYS A 371 -45.42 24.86 9.48
CA LYS A 371 -44.38 25.39 10.39
C LYS A 371 -43.78 24.45 11.45
N ARG A 372 -42.55 23.99 11.17
CA ARG A 372 -41.44 24.03 12.15
C ARG A 372 -40.07 24.13 11.46
N LYS A 373 -39.61 25.38 11.32
CA LYS A 373 -38.22 25.77 11.04
C LYS A 373 -37.30 25.18 12.10
N ARG A 374 -36.32 24.35 11.72
CA ARG A 374 -35.21 23.98 12.61
C ARG A 374 -34.17 25.11 12.61
N LYS A 375 -33.99 25.70 13.80
CA LYS A 375 -32.93 26.65 14.16
C LYS A 375 -31.56 26.00 13.90
N CYS A 376 -30.78 26.56 12.99
CA CYS A 376 -29.35 26.29 12.85
C CYS A 376 -28.59 27.20 13.83
N CYS A 377 -27.74 26.59 14.66
CA CYS A 377 -26.90 27.29 15.63
C CYS A 377 -25.86 28.14 14.89
N LYS A 378 -26.02 29.47 14.93
CA LYS A 378 -25.04 30.45 14.46
C LYS A 378 -24.04 30.76 15.59
N THR A 379 -23.20 29.80 15.97
CA THR A 379 -21.96 30.05 16.76
C THR A 379 -21.19 28.74 16.98
N CYS A 380 -20.69 28.13 15.91
CA CYS A 380 -19.43 27.42 16.01
C CYS A 380 -18.65 27.62 14.69
N GLY A 381 -17.44 28.18 14.80
CA GLY A 381 -16.54 28.45 13.68
C GLY A 381 -15.88 27.18 13.13
N CYS A 382 -16.65 26.13 12.91
CA CYS A 382 -16.17 24.79 12.56
C CYS A 382 -16.61 24.38 11.15
N THR A 383 -16.38 25.21 10.12
CA THR A 383 -16.58 24.76 8.72
C THR A 383 -15.52 25.34 7.78
N LYS A 384 -14.30 24.81 7.85
CA LYS A 384 -13.52 24.63 6.60
C LYS A 384 -14.06 23.38 5.90
N LYS A 385 -15.26 23.49 5.33
CA LYS A 385 -15.74 22.52 4.33
C LYS A 385 -14.80 22.61 3.14
N ARG A 386 -13.87 21.66 3.02
CA ARG A 386 -13.07 21.49 1.81
C ARG A 386 -14.01 20.98 0.70
N PRO A 387 -13.83 21.42 -0.56
CA PRO A 387 -14.76 21.06 -1.61
C PRO A 387 -14.72 19.55 -1.87
N LEU A 388 -15.90 18.94 -1.78
CA LEU A 388 -16.16 17.59 -2.29
C LEU A 388 -16.00 17.64 -3.82
N LEU A 389 -15.15 16.77 -4.37
CA LEU A 389 -15.13 16.54 -5.81
C LEU A 389 -16.40 15.77 -6.17
N SER A 390 -17.43 16.51 -6.56
CA SER A 390 -18.65 15.99 -7.14
C SER A 390 -18.35 15.32 -8.50
N ILE A 391 -18.83 14.08 -8.68
CA ILE A 391 -18.71 13.30 -9.91
C ILE A 391 -19.53 13.91 -11.06
N SER A 392 -20.41 14.88 -10.79
CA SER A 392 -21.25 15.53 -11.82
C SER A 392 -20.48 16.32 -12.88
N ALA A 393 -19.18 16.59 -12.69
CA ALA A 393 -18.37 17.34 -13.66
C ALA A 393 -17.76 16.48 -14.79
N ILE A 394 -17.92 15.15 -14.80
CA ILE A 394 -17.21 14.26 -15.74
C ILE A 394 -18.12 13.70 -16.86
N MET A 395 -19.44 13.90 -16.81
CA MET A 395 -20.37 13.30 -17.79
C MET A 395 -20.75 14.19 -18.99
N SER A 396 -20.13 15.36 -19.18
CA SER A 396 -20.51 16.28 -20.26
C SER A 396 -19.35 16.56 -21.21
N THR A 397 -18.95 15.56 -22.00
CA THR A 397 -18.39 15.70 -23.36
C THR A 397 -18.08 14.30 -23.92
N GLN A 398 -19.11 13.62 -24.41
CA GLN A 398 -18.94 12.51 -25.35
C GLN A 398 -19.46 12.98 -26.71
N THR A 399 -18.54 13.35 -27.59
CA THR A 399 -18.77 13.38 -29.04
C THR A 399 -18.09 12.15 -29.61
N LEU A 400 -18.88 11.18 -30.06
CA LEU A 400 -18.41 9.98 -30.75
C LEU A 400 -17.86 10.38 -32.14
N PRO A 401 -16.68 9.88 -32.56
CA PRO A 401 -16.31 9.89 -33.97
C PRO A 401 -16.98 8.70 -34.68
N GLN A 402 -17.59 8.96 -35.84
CA GLN A 402 -18.08 7.94 -36.77
C GLN A 402 -16.93 7.12 -37.38
N PRO A 403 -17.17 5.87 -37.77
CA PRO A 403 -16.15 5.03 -38.41
C PRO A 403 -15.96 5.43 -39.89
N LEU A 404 -14.70 5.61 -40.28
CA LEU A 404 -14.28 5.71 -41.68
C LEU A 404 -14.31 4.30 -42.29
N VAL A 405 -15.17 4.15 -43.30
CA VAL A 405 -15.18 3.02 -44.24
C VAL A 405 -13.95 3.17 -45.14
N HIS A 406 -13.08 2.17 -45.16
CA HIS A 406 -12.06 2.05 -46.20
C HIS A 406 -12.52 1.03 -47.23
N ASP A 407 -12.86 1.52 -48.40
CA ASP A 407 -13.03 0.74 -49.62
C ASP A 407 -11.69 0.14 -50.06
N THR A 408 -11.73 -1.18 -50.26
CA THR A 408 -10.90 -1.92 -51.21
C THR A 408 -11.02 -1.34 -52.61
N MET A 409 -9.91 -1.14 -53.33
CA MET A 409 -9.72 -1.56 -54.72
C MET A 409 -8.25 -1.41 -55.17
N ALA A 410 -7.81 -2.46 -55.89
CA ALA A 410 -6.65 -2.62 -56.78
C ALA A 410 -5.23 -2.52 -56.19
#